data_AF-A0A2E2FQ27-F1
#
_entry.id   AF-A0A2E2FQ27-F1
#
_cell.length_a   1.000
_cell.length_b   1.000
_cell.length_c   1.000
_cell.angle_alpha   90.00
_cell.angle_beta   90.00
_cell.angle_gamma   90.00
#
_symmetry.space_group_name_H-M   'P 1'
#
loop_
_entity.id
_entity.type
_entity.pdbx_description
1 polymer ?
#
loop_
_entity_poly.entity_id
_entity_poly.type
_entity_poly.pdbx_seq_one_letter_code
_entity_poly.pdbx_strand_id
1 'polypeptide(L)' 'MSFLVGESHPYDVGVLLDKLGIAVRTGHHCTQPLMDRYNIPGTVRASFGLYTTKEEVDQFIKALQRIQPMLS' A
#
# COMPACT_ATOMS: atom_id res chain seq x y z
N MET A 1 -3.12 -7.95 2.80
CA MET A 1 -3.78 -6.83 3.51
C MET A 1 -3.95 -5.65 2.56
N SER A 2 -5.16 -5.11 2.46
CA SER A 2 -5.46 -3.89 1.69
C SER A 2 -5.72 -2.72 2.65
N PHE A 3 -5.19 -1.53 2.34
CA PHE A 3 -5.27 -0.36 3.22
C PHE A 3 -5.23 0.95 2.43
N LEU A 4 -5.60 2.04 3.12
CA LEU A 4 -5.50 3.43 2.70
C LEU A 4 -4.60 4.18 3.69
N VAL A 5 -3.97 5.27 3.24
CA VAL A 5 -3.13 6.13 4.08
C VAL A 5 -3.72 7.53 4.06
N GLY A 6 -4.53 7.87 5.06
CA GLY A 6 -5.27 9.13 5.09
C GLY A 6 -6.07 9.35 3.80
N GLU A 7 -6.01 10.58 3.29
CA GLU A 7 -6.64 11.01 2.02
C GLU A 7 -5.74 10.82 0.80
N SER A 8 -4.56 10.21 0.97
CA SER A 8 -3.56 10.11 -0.08
C SER A 8 -3.97 9.10 -1.15
N HIS A 9 -3.73 9.44 -2.43
CA HIS A 9 -4.07 8.55 -3.52
C HIS A 9 -3.23 7.27 -3.46
N PRO A 10 -3.82 6.06 -3.59
CA PRO A 10 -3.09 4.80 -3.43
C PRO A 10 -1.85 4.66 -4.33
N TYR A 11 -1.88 5.27 -5.51
CA TYR A 11 -0.76 5.27 -6.45
C TYR A 11 0.50 5.94 -5.86
N ASP A 12 0.36 7.09 -5.22
CA ASP A 12 1.50 7.87 -4.70
C ASP A 12 2.20 7.12 -3.56
N VAL A 13 1.41 6.48 -2.69
CA VAL A 13 1.93 5.59 -1.64
C VAL A 13 2.75 4.46 -2.26
N GLY A 14 2.26 3.85 -3.34
CA GLY A 14 2.98 2.79 -4.05
C GLY A 14 4.29 3.26 -4.66
N VAL A 15 4.31 4.43 -5.29
CA VAL A 15 5.53 5.02 -5.88
C VAL A 15 6.57 5.32 -4.81
N LEU A 16 6.17 5.84 -3.65
CA LEU A 16 7.11 6.13 -2.55
C LEU A 16 7.65 4.84 -1.90
N LEU A 17 6.81 3.82 -1.72
CA LEU A 17 7.26 2.52 -1.21
C LEU A 17 8.21 1.82 -2.17
N ASP A 18 7.96 1.88 -3.47
CA ASP A 18 8.83 1.32 -4.52
C ASP A 18 10.23 1.95 -4.48
N LYS A 19 10.32 3.27 -4.31
CA LYS A 19 11.60 3.99 -4.12
C LYS A 19 12.37 3.56 -2.87
N LEU A 20 11.70 2.97 -1.88
CA LEU A 20 12.30 2.41 -0.67
C LEU A 20 12.56 0.91 -0.78
N GLY A 21 12.38 0.31 -1.96
CA GLY A 21 12.60 -1.11 -2.21
C GLY A 21 11.46 -2.02 -1.76
N ILE A 22 10.29 -1.47 -1.43
CA ILE A 22 9.11 -2.24 -1.01
C ILE A 22 8.12 -2.36 -2.17
N ALA A 23 7.99 -3.57 -2.71
CA ALA A 23 7.01 -3.86 -3.75
C ALA A 23 5.60 -4.03 -3.16
N VAL A 24 4.66 -3.21 -3.61
CA VAL A 24 3.22 -3.33 -3.31
C VAL A 24 2.39 -3.19 -4.59
N ARG A 25 1.12 -3.61 -4.54
CA ARG A 25 0.18 -3.34 -5.64
C ARG A 25 -0.78 -2.21 -5.26
N THR A 26 -1.12 -1.36 -6.21
CA THR A 26 -2.08 -0.27 -6.04
C THR A 26 -3.20 -0.36 -7.07
N GLY A 27 -4.31 0.34 -6.80
CA GLY A 27 -5.49 0.43 -7.69
C GLY A 27 -6.64 -0.49 -7.28
N HIS A 28 -7.45 -0.90 -8.25
CA HIS A 28 -8.69 -1.65 -8.00
C HIS A 28 -8.48 -3.16 -7.82
N HIS A 29 -7.29 -3.69 -8.09
CA HIS A 29 -6.97 -5.13 -7.99
C HIS A 29 -7.90 -6.04 -8.80
N CYS A 30 -8.38 -5.56 -9.96
CA CYS A 30 -9.40 -6.23 -10.79
C CYS A 30 -10.74 -6.48 -10.05
N THR A 31 -11.03 -5.65 -9.04
CA THR A 31 -12.24 -5.74 -8.20
C THR A 31 -13.00 -4.42 -8.15
N GLN A 32 -13.18 -3.76 -9.30
CA GLN A 32 -13.88 -2.46 -9.40
C GLN A 32 -15.19 -2.40 -8.61
N PRO A 33 -16.11 -3.39 -8.71
CA PRO A 33 -17.39 -3.30 -7.98
C PRO A 33 -17.23 -3.24 -6.46
N LEU A 34 -16.14 -3.80 -5.92
CA LEU A 34 -15.83 -3.73 -4.49
C LEU A 34 -15.38 -2.32 -4.09
N MET A 35 -14.58 -1.69 -4.93
CA MET A 35 -14.10 -0.31 -4.72
C MET A 35 -15.28 0.67 -4.79
N ASP A 36 -16.20 0.47 -5.75
CA ASP A 36 -17.42 1.26 -5.89
C ASP A 36 -18.32 1.11 -4.64
N ARG A 37 -18.48 -0.12 -4.11
CA ARG A 37 -19.25 -0.37 -2.89
C ARG A 37 -18.69 0.35 -1.66
N TYR A 38 -17.37 0.41 -1.52
CA TYR A 38 -16.71 1.15 -0.45
C TYR A 38 -16.53 2.63 -0.75
N ASN A 39 -16.87 3.07 -1.98
CA ASN A 39 -16.68 4.42 -2.48
C ASN A 39 -15.22 4.92 -2.32
N ILE A 40 -14.26 4.08 -2.71
CA ILE A 40 -12.82 4.38 -2.66
C ILE A 40 -12.21 4.22 -4.06
N PRO A 41 -11.17 5.01 -4.42
CA PRO A 41 -10.56 4.96 -5.75
C PRO A 41 -9.64 3.73 -5.98
N GLY A 42 -9.61 2.79 -5.04
CA GLY A 42 -8.64 1.70 -5.00
C GLY A 42 -7.98 1.59 -3.63
N THR A 43 -7.01 0.68 -3.49
CA THR A 43 -6.25 0.51 -2.24
C THR A 43 -4.79 0.20 -2.54
N VAL A 44 -3.94 0.42 -1.54
CA VAL A 44 -2.61 -0.20 -1.50
C VAL A 44 -2.77 -1.61 -0.94
N ARG A 45 -2.11 -2.61 -1.53
CA ARG A 45 -2.16 -4.00 -1.10
C ARG A 45 -0.77 -4.57 -0.90
N ALA A 46 -0.47 -4.90 0.35
CA ALA A 46 0.67 -5.72 0.74
C ALA A 46 0.20 -7.17 0.90
N SER A 47 0.78 -8.09 0.13
CA SER A 47 0.45 -9.52 0.18
C SER A 47 1.69 -10.30 0.60
N PHE A 48 1.54 -11.17 1.59
CA PHE A 48 2.64 -11.98 2.11
C PHE A 48 2.61 -13.39 1.52
N GLY A 49 3.78 -13.94 1.25
CA GLY A 49 3.97 -15.32 0.78
C GLY A 49 4.58 -16.21 1.85
N LEU A 50 4.78 -17.49 1.54
CA LEU A 50 5.45 -18.45 2.45
C LEU A 50 6.88 -18.01 2.81
N TYR A 51 7.52 -17.26 1.93
CA TYR A 51 8.90 -16.80 2.04
C TYR A 51 9.04 -15.41 2.68
N THR A 52 7.93 -14.76 3.04
CA THR A 52 7.99 -13.46 3.70
C THR A 52 8.52 -13.62 5.12
N THR A 53 9.50 -12.79 5.50
CA THR A 53 10.08 -12.79 6.85
C THR A 53 9.50 -11.69 7.74
N LYS A 54 9.70 -11.79 9.06
CA LYS A 54 9.28 -10.73 10.00
C LYS A 54 10.09 -9.45 9.78
N GLU A 55 11.36 -9.61 9.43
CA GLU A 55 12.28 -8.52 9.17
C GLU A 55 11.84 -7.70 7.94
N GLU A 56 11.33 -8.35 6.89
CA GLU A 56 10.73 -7.67 5.73
C GLU A 56 9.46 -6.89 6.13
N VAL A 57 8.64 -7.45 7.03
CA VAL A 57 7.46 -6.75 7.56
C VAL A 57 7.87 -5.52 8.37
N ASP A 58 8.92 -5.62 9.20
CA ASP A 58 9.45 -4.48 9.96
C ASP A 58 10.01 -3.39 9.04
N GLN A 59 10.70 -3.77 7.96
CA GLN A 59 11.17 -2.84 6.93
C GLN A 59 10.00 -2.13 6.23
N PHE A 60 8.95 -2.87 5.88
CA PHE A 60 7.72 -2.31 5.32
C PHE A 60 7.07 -1.28 6.25
N ILE A 61 6.93 -1.60 7.54
CA ILE A 61 6.34 -0.69 8.53
C ILE A 61 7.19 0.59 8.68
N LYS A 62 8.51 0.45 8.76
CA LYS A 62 9.45 1.60 8.82
C LYS A 62 9.34 2.48 7.57
N ALA A 63 9.25 1.87 6.39
CA ALA A 63 9.05 2.58 5.14
C ALA A 63 7.72 3.35 5.14
N LEU A 64 6.63 2.72 5.60
CA LEU A 64 5.31 3.35 5.68
C LEU A 64 5.31 4.57 6.61
N GLN A 65 5.90 4.45 7.80
CA GLN A 65 6.04 5.54 8.76
C GLN A 65 6.88 6.70 8.20
N ARG A 66 7.91 6.39 7.40
CA ARG A 66 8.75 7.40 6.76
C ARG A 66 8.01 8.21 5.70
N ILE A 67 7.14 7.57 4.91
CA ILE A 67 6.46 8.23 3.78
C ILE A 67 5.14 8.90 4.19
N GLN A 68 4.50 8.45 5.28
CA GLN A 68 3.24 9.03 5.79
C GLN A 68 3.28 10.57 5.90
N PRO A 69 4.30 11.21 6.50
CA PRO A 69 4.34 12.68 6.59
C PRO A 69 4.63 13.38 5.25
N MET A 70 5.08 12.66 4.22
CA MET A 70 5.35 13.21 2.87
C MET A 70 4.09 13.28 2.00
N LEU A 71 3.00 12.63 2.45
CA LEU A 71 1.75 12.49 1.73
C LEU A 71 0.65 13.45 2.24
N SER A 72 1.03 14.36 3.15
CA SER A 72 0.19 15.41 3.75
C SER A 72 0.34 16.75 3.03
#